data_AF-A0A7V1GSK9-F1
#
_entry.id   AF-A0A7V1GSK9-F1
#
_cell.length_a   1.000
_cell.length_b   1.000
_cell.length_c   1.000
_cell.angle_alpha   90.00
_cell.angle_beta   90.00
_cell.angle_gamma   90.00
#
_symmetry.space_group_name_H-M   'P 1'
#
loop_
_entity.id
_entity.type
_entity.pdbx_description
1 polymer ?
#
loop_
_entity_poly.entity_id
_entity_poly.type
_entity_poly.pdbx_seq_one_letter_code
_entity_poly.pdbx_strand_id
1 'polypeptide(L)'
;MKGQSIVGMAFLLALAAKVAGANVQEVGTVAALQGEAHIERDGRTVAADIGTAVTVGDVLVTGADGKLRVVFHDDSVLSLAENSRVTVDESVFSAGEGKARSLFGLLRGKVNAAVSEYYRRLGNSYEIRTETAVAGVRGTEFAVRFDPVERITEVVGIEGTVQVHSLRDPQAPGVLVTAREATLVDDHRPPTRPRRLDEPLLRERIEGFDFISRGRPEGLVQTAALASGAAITRLSSERVVTEGVPPGTEPVKTANLGSDGDATGKIGQPPAAIRFTGQLGINLGR
;
A
#
# COMPACT_ATOMS: atom_id res chain seq x y z
N MET A 1 49.55 -23.81 58.90
CA MET A 1 49.81 -22.96 57.72
C MET A 1 49.49 -23.77 56.47
N LYS A 2 48.53 -23.28 55.65
CA LYS A 2 48.37 -23.37 54.18
C LYS A 2 48.62 -24.75 53.51
N GLY A 3 47.70 -25.30 52.70
CA GLY A 3 47.07 -24.63 51.58
C GLY A 3 45.76 -25.26 51.12
N GLN A 4 44.82 -24.37 50.84
CA GLN A 4 43.57 -24.59 50.14
C GLN A 4 43.84 -24.79 48.63
N SER A 5 42.79 -25.22 47.91
CA SER A 5 42.56 -25.06 46.47
C SER A 5 42.73 -26.30 45.59
N ILE A 6 41.81 -27.27 45.71
CA ILE A 6 41.51 -28.25 44.65
C ILE A 6 40.04 -28.16 44.16
N VAL A 7 39.24 -27.24 44.70
CA VAL A 7 37.83 -27.08 44.29
C VAL A 7 37.65 -26.23 43.02
N GLY A 8 38.74 -25.72 42.43
CA GLY A 8 38.68 -24.69 41.39
C GLY A 8 38.65 -25.14 39.92
N MET A 9 38.66 -26.44 39.59
CA MET A 9 38.94 -26.88 38.21
C MET A 9 37.76 -27.55 37.47
N ALA A 10 36.61 -27.76 38.12
CA ALA A 10 35.48 -28.46 37.48
C ALA A 10 34.29 -27.54 37.10
N PHE A 11 34.42 -26.21 37.22
CA PHE A 11 33.29 -25.29 37.07
C PHE A 11 33.59 -24.10 36.16
N LEU A 12 34.20 -24.34 34.99
CA LEU A 12 34.48 -23.25 34.03
C LEU A 12 34.56 -23.71 32.57
N LEU A 13 33.69 -24.64 32.16
CA LEU A 13 33.59 -25.06 30.76
C LEU A 13 32.16 -25.44 30.32
N ALA A 14 31.17 -24.70 30.83
CA ALA A 14 29.85 -24.65 30.22
C ALA A 14 29.68 -23.29 29.52
N LEU A 15 30.45 -23.08 28.45
CA LEU A 15 30.21 -21.99 27.50
C LEU A 15 28.96 -22.37 26.69
N ALA A 16 27.78 -22.17 27.29
CA ALA A 16 26.53 -22.20 26.57
C ALA A 16 26.55 -21.04 25.57
N ALA A 17 26.91 -21.34 24.32
CA ALA A 17 26.63 -20.45 23.21
C ALA A 17 25.11 -20.28 23.13
N LYS A 18 24.59 -19.23 23.79
CA LYS A 18 23.30 -18.66 23.42
C LYS A 18 23.45 -18.19 21.98
N VAL A 19 23.08 -19.05 21.05
CA VAL A 19 22.68 -18.61 19.71
C VAL A 19 21.49 -17.70 19.99
N ALA A 20 21.74 -16.38 19.99
CA ALA A 20 20.69 -15.40 19.96
C ALA A 20 19.98 -15.64 18.63
N GLY A 21 18.87 -16.39 18.68
CA GLY A 21 17.95 -16.43 17.56
C GLY A 21 17.58 -15.00 17.26
N ALA A 22 17.96 -14.51 16.08
CA ALA A 22 17.49 -13.24 15.58
C ALA A 22 15.96 -13.29 15.71
N ASN A 23 15.40 -12.39 16.51
CA ASN A 23 13.96 -12.34 16.71
C ASN A 23 13.38 -11.77 15.42
N VAL A 24 13.06 -12.64 14.47
CA VAL A 24 12.48 -12.28 13.18
C VAL A 24 11.08 -11.78 13.47
N GLN A 25 10.93 -10.46 13.50
CA GLN A 25 9.65 -9.82 13.78
C GLN A 25 8.82 -9.79 12.50
N GLU A 26 7.87 -10.71 12.38
CA GLU A 26 6.82 -10.66 11.37
C GLU A 26 5.88 -9.47 11.64
N VAL A 27 5.61 -8.69 10.61
CA VAL A 27 4.86 -7.43 10.70
C VAL A 27 3.76 -7.29 9.67
N GLY A 28 3.67 -8.22 8.72
CA GLY A 28 2.62 -8.22 7.72
C GLY A 28 2.70 -9.45 6.82
N THR A 29 1.80 -9.49 5.85
CA THR A 29 1.66 -10.62 4.93
C THR A 29 1.35 -10.11 3.53
N VAL A 30 1.92 -10.76 2.51
CA VAL A 30 1.57 -10.53 1.11
C VAL A 30 0.12 -10.97 0.88
N ALA A 31 -0.75 -10.02 0.54
CA ALA A 31 -2.19 -10.23 0.35
C ALA A 31 -2.59 -10.33 -1.13
N ALA A 32 -1.80 -9.74 -2.04
CA ALA A 32 -2.03 -9.86 -3.48
C ALA A 32 -0.71 -9.73 -4.24
N LEU A 33 -0.64 -10.42 -5.37
CA LEU A 33 0.51 -10.45 -6.27
C LEU A 33 0.04 -10.51 -7.73
N GLN A 34 0.70 -9.74 -8.58
CA GLN A 34 0.62 -9.85 -10.04
C GLN A 34 2.04 -9.69 -10.61
N GLY A 35 2.41 -10.48 -11.62
CA GLY A 35 3.75 -10.42 -12.22
C GLY A 35 4.85 -10.87 -11.25
N GLU A 36 6.08 -10.42 -11.50
CA GLU A 36 7.24 -10.82 -10.69
C GLU A 36 7.42 -9.94 -9.44
N ALA A 37 7.54 -10.56 -8.26
CA ALA A 37 7.99 -9.89 -7.05
C ALA A 37 8.79 -10.84 -6.15
N HIS A 38 9.70 -10.28 -5.36
CA HIS A 38 10.47 -11.01 -4.38
C HIS A 38 10.78 -10.16 -3.15
N ILE A 39 11.19 -10.81 -2.08
CA ILE A 39 11.64 -10.21 -0.84
C ILE A 39 13.11 -10.52 -0.68
N GLU A 40 13.94 -9.50 -0.48
CA GLU A 40 15.31 -9.69 -0.03
C GLU A 40 15.34 -9.66 1.51
N ARG A 41 15.85 -10.74 2.11
CA ARG A 41 15.92 -10.95 3.55
C ARG A 41 17.25 -11.58 3.91
N ASP A 42 18.00 -10.94 4.81
CA ASP A 42 19.29 -11.45 5.31
C ASP A 42 20.26 -11.86 4.19
N GLY A 43 20.32 -11.07 3.11
CA GLY A 43 21.17 -11.33 1.94
C GLY A 43 20.69 -12.48 1.03
N ARG A 44 19.47 -12.99 1.24
CA ARG A 44 18.82 -13.99 0.38
C ARG A 44 17.62 -13.40 -0.33
N THR A 45 17.31 -13.95 -1.49
CA THR A 45 16.09 -13.66 -2.23
C THR A 45 15.05 -14.74 -1.94
N VAL A 46 13.87 -14.33 -1.50
CA VAL A 46 12.70 -15.16 -1.24
C VAL A 46 11.63 -14.76 -2.25
N ALA A 47 11.06 -15.72 -2.99
CA ALA A 47 9.93 -15.44 -3.87
C ALA A 47 8.76 -14.86 -3.06
N ALA A 48 8.13 -13.79 -3.55
CA ALA A 48 6.91 -13.30 -2.95
C ALA A 48 5.75 -14.13 -3.51
N ASP A 49 4.96 -14.73 -2.62
CA ASP A 49 3.72 -15.43 -2.93
C ASP A 49 2.63 -14.88 -2.01
N ILE A 50 1.36 -15.09 -2.37
CA ILE A 50 0.26 -14.75 -1.45
C ILE A 50 0.42 -15.59 -0.17
N GLY A 51 0.40 -14.93 0.98
CA GLY A 51 0.65 -15.55 2.29
C GLY A 51 2.11 -15.48 2.74
N THR A 52 3.06 -15.02 1.91
CA THR A 52 4.45 -14.83 2.35
C THR A 52 4.50 -13.77 3.46
N ALA A 53 5.09 -14.15 4.60
CA ALA A 53 5.31 -13.27 5.73
C ALA A 53 6.33 -12.17 5.40
N VAL A 54 6.04 -10.94 5.83
CA VAL A 54 6.92 -9.76 5.73
C VAL A 54 7.45 -9.44 7.11
N THR A 55 8.76 -9.19 7.20
CA THR A 55 9.48 -8.98 8.46
C THR A 55 10.22 -7.65 8.46
N VAL A 56 10.47 -7.08 9.64
CA VAL A 56 11.34 -5.91 9.76
C VAL A 56 12.73 -6.24 9.20
N GLY A 57 13.28 -5.34 8.39
CA GLY A 57 14.55 -5.51 7.68
C GLY A 57 14.41 -6.06 6.25
N ASP A 58 13.21 -6.45 5.84
CA ASP A 58 12.95 -6.89 4.47
C ASP A 58 13.09 -5.76 3.45
N VAL A 59 13.52 -6.13 2.24
CA VAL A 59 13.37 -5.30 1.04
C VAL A 59 12.37 -5.94 0.10
N LEU A 60 11.23 -5.30 -0.10
CA LEU A 60 10.19 -5.71 -1.04
C LEU A 60 10.52 -5.19 -2.44
N VAL A 61 10.55 -6.07 -3.43
CA VAL A 61 10.97 -5.74 -4.80
C VAL A 61 9.94 -6.23 -5.81
N THR A 62 9.56 -5.36 -6.75
CA THR A 62 8.68 -5.70 -7.89
C THR A 62 9.40 -5.52 -9.22
N GLY A 63 9.15 -6.46 -10.15
CA GLY A 63 9.65 -6.43 -11.52
C GLY A 63 8.90 -5.45 -12.43
N ALA A 64 9.15 -5.50 -13.73
CA ALA A 64 8.57 -4.58 -14.72
C ALA A 64 7.06 -4.79 -14.96
N ASP A 65 6.55 -5.99 -14.68
CA ASP A 65 5.13 -6.34 -14.68
C ASP A 65 4.61 -6.62 -13.25
N GLY A 66 5.48 -6.44 -12.26
CA GLY A 66 5.31 -6.85 -10.88
C GLY A 66 4.51 -5.85 -10.06
N LYS A 67 3.53 -6.32 -9.31
CA LYS A 67 2.74 -5.51 -8.40
C LYS A 67 2.43 -6.33 -7.14
N LEU A 68 2.64 -5.73 -5.97
CA LEU A 68 2.60 -6.42 -4.69
C LEU A 68 1.73 -5.63 -3.72
N ARG A 69 0.86 -6.31 -2.97
CA ARG A 69 0.17 -5.71 -1.82
C ARG A 69 0.54 -6.45 -0.56
N VAL A 70 0.93 -5.70 0.47
CA VAL A 70 1.16 -6.18 1.82
C VAL A 70 0.13 -5.58 2.77
N VAL A 71 -0.47 -6.42 3.61
CA VAL A 71 -1.29 -6.00 4.74
C VAL A 71 -0.45 -6.17 6.00
N PHE A 72 -0.30 -5.10 6.77
CA PHE A 72 0.46 -5.10 8.01
C PHE A 72 -0.44 -5.44 9.21
N HIS A 73 0.17 -5.87 10.31
CA HIS A 73 -0.54 -6.22 11.55
C HIS A 73 -1.31 -5.04 12.17
N ASP A 74 -0.97 -3.81 11.79
CA ASP A 74 -1.66 -2.59 12.21
C ASP A 74 -2.84 -2.20 11.29
N ASP A 75 -3.29 -3.13 10.43
CA ASP A 75 -4.32 -2.96 9.41
C ASP A 75 -3.99 -1.96 8.29
N SER A 76 -2.78 -1.42 8.24
CA SER A 76 -2.32 -0.60 7.11
C SER A 76 -2.01 -1.48 5.91
N VAL A 77 -2.22 -0.92 4.73
CA VAL A 77 -1.96 -1.60 3.46
C VAL A 77 -0.93 -0.82 2.68
N LEU A 78 0.15 -1.49 2.28
CA LEU A 78 1.16 -0.94 1.38
C LEU A 78 1.12 -1.69 0.05
N SER A 79 0.97 -0.92 -1.02
CA SER A 79 0.87 -1.42 -2.38
C SER A 79 2.05 -0.91 -3.18
N LEU A 80 2.79 -1.80 -3.82
CA LEU A 80 3.92 -1.50 -4.69
C LEU A 80 3.50 -1.69 -6.14
N ALA A 81 3.73 -0.69 -6.97
CA ALA A 81 3.59 -0.79 -8.43
C ALA A 81 4.85 -1.41 -9.04
N GLU A 82 4.89 -1.51 -10.37
CA GLU A 82 6.05 -2.01 -11.10
C GLU A 82 7.35 -1.27 -10.77
N ASN A 83 8.47 -2.00 -10.89
CA ASN A 83 9.83 -1.47 -10.74
C ASN A 83 10.10 -0.78 -9.39
N SER A 84 9.44 -1.23 -8.33
CA SER A 84 9.52 -0.64 -7.00
C SER A 84 10.44 -1.42 -6.08
N ARG A 85 11.09 -0.71 -5.17
CA ARG A 85 11.95 -1.28 -4.14
C ARG A 85 11.73 -0.54 -2.83
N VAL A 86 11.25 -1.24 -1.82
CA VAL A 86 10.84 -0.67 -0.53
C VAL A 86 11.47 -1.43 0.62
N THR A 87 12.07 -0.74 1.58
CA THR A 87 12.55 -1.32 2.83
C THR A 87 11.49 -1.21 3.92
N VAL A 88 11.41 -2.22 4.78
CA VAL A 88 10.60 -2.21 6.00
C VAL A 88 11.54 -1.93 7.19
N ASP A 89 11.73 -0.65 7.51
CA ASP A 89 12.76 -0.23 8.46
C ASP A 89 12.32 -0.35 9.92
N GLU A 90 11.05 -0.03 10.20
CA GLU A 90 10.45 -0.16 11.52
C GLU A 90 8.97 -0.53 11.38
N SER A 91 8.49 -1.44 12.22
CA SER A 91 7.05 -1.66 12.42
C SER A 91 6.81 -2.16 13.84
N VAL A 92 6.21 -1.29 14.65
CA VAL A 92 5.85 -1.54 16.04
C VAL A 92 4.35 -1.33 16.17
N PHE A 93 3.64 -2.38 16.54
CA PHE A 93 2.20 -2.32 16.75
C PHE A 93 1.78 -3.05 18.01
N SER A 94 1.01 -2.37 18.84
CA SER A 94 0.31 -2.94 20.00
C SER A 94 -1.02 -2.22 20.16
N ALA A 95 -2.10 -2.90 19.73
CA ALA A 95 -3.46 -2.38 19.88
C ALA A 95 -3.81 -2.13 21.36
N GLY A 96 -3.40 -3.03 22.26
CA GLY A 96 -3.65 -2.91 23.70
C GLY A 96 -2.95 -1.73 24.37
N GLU A 97 -1.75 -1.37 23.91
CA GLU A 97 -1.02 -0.19 24.40
C GLU A 97 -1.37 1.08 23.61
N GLY A 98 -2.11 0.96 22.52
CA GLY A 98 -2.40 2.05 21.60
C GLY A 98 -1.16 2.61 20.90
N LYS A 99 -0.12 1.79 20.70
CA LYS A 99 1.14 2.20 20.06
C LYS A 99 1.19 1.68 18.64
N ALA A 100 1.49 2.56 17.70
CA ALA A 100 1.70 2.23 16.29
C ALA A 100 2.81 3.11 15.72
N ARG A 101 3.83 2.48 15.14
CA ARG A 101 4.88 3.16 14.41
C ARG A 101 5.29 2.31 13.22
N SER A 102 5.30 2.91 12.04
CA SER A 102 5.84 2.29 10.83
C SER A 102 6.75 3.26 10.09
N LEU A 103 7.88 2.73 9.63
CA LEU A 103 8.85 3.44 8.82
C LEU A 103 9.20 2.57 7.61
N PHE A 104 9.00 3.12 6.42
CA PHE A 104 9.35 2.49 5.15
C PHE A 104 10.32 3.36 4.37
N GLY A 105 11.30 2.75 3.70
CA GLY A 105 12.20 3.42 2.77
C GLY A 105 11.86 3.09 1.32
N LEU A 106 11.35 4.04 0.55
CA LEU A 106 11.15 3.90 -0.89
C LEU A 106 12.46 4.25 -1.62
N LEU A 107 13.14 3.21 -2.12
CA LEU A 107 14.42 3.35 -2.82
C LEU A 107 14.27 3.65 -4.31
N ARG A 108 13.14 3.22 -4.92
CA ARG A 108 12.72 3.56 -6.28
C ARG A 108 11.28 3.12 -6.52
N GLY A 109 10.65 3.69 -7.54
CA GLY A 109 9.35 3.25 -8.04
C GLY A 109 8.19 3.99 -7.39
N LYS A 110 7.07 3.30 -7.19
CA LYS A 110 5.82 3.93 -6.76
C LYS A 110 5.06 3.05 -5.78
N VAL A 111 4.59 3.66 -4.69
CA VAL A 111 3.77 3.00 -3.67
C VAL A 111 2.48 3.78 -3.40
N ASN A 112 1.45 3.05 -2.98
CA ASN A 112 0.24 3.58 -2.36
C ASN A 112 0.14 3.00 -0.95
N ALA A 113 -0.12 3.86 0.02
CA ALA A 113 -0.30 3.50 1.41
C ALA A 113 -1.69 3.93 1.88
N ALA A 114 -2.49 2.95 2.31
CA ALA A 114 -3.73 3.17 3.05
C ALA A 114 -3.46 2.91 4.52
N VAL A 115 -3.44 3.98 5.31
CA VAL A 115 -2.97 3.95 6.70
C VAL A 115 -4.13 3.84 7.68
N SER A 116 -4.02 2.89 8.61
CA SER A 116 -5.07 2.62 9.58
C SER A 116 -5.32 3.79 10.54
N GLU A 117 -6.48 3.78 11.18
CA GLU A 117 -6.87 4.81 12.13
C GLU A 117 -6.04 4.82 13.42
N TYR A 118 -5.30 3.75 13.72
CA TYR A 118 -4.38 3.68 14.86
C TYR A 118 -3.36 4.84 14.85
N TYR A 119 -3.01 5.35 13.67
CA TYR A 119 -2.08 6.47 13.50
C TYR A 119 -2.68 7.85 13.79
N ARG A 120 -3.98 7.96 14.05
CA ARG A 120 -4.60 9.22 14.50
C ARG A 120 -4.25 9.58 15.94
N ARG A 121 -3.81 8.60 16.74
CA ARG A 121 -3.43 8.80 18.13
C ARG A 121 -2.12 9.57 18.25
N LEU A 122 -2.08 10.53 19.17
CA LEU A 122 -0.87 11.31 19.45
C LEU A 122 0.29 10.39 19.88
N GLY A 123 1.45 10.58 19.27
CA GLY A 123 2.65 9.77 19.51
C GLY A 123 2.84 8.60 18.53
N ASN A 124 1.81 8.26 17.74
CA ASN A 124 1.94 7.29 16.65
C ASN A 124 2.41 7.99 15.38
N SER A 125 3.15 7.26 14.54
CA SER A 125 3.76 7.82 13.33
C SER A 125 3.88 6.79 12.20
N TYR A 126 3.35 7.13 11.04
CA TYR A 126 3.52 6.37 9.81
C TYR A 126 4.32 7.23 8.83
N GLU A 127 5.49 6.78 8.41
CA GLU A 127 6.39 7.51 7.52
C GLU A 127 6.85 6.67 6.33
N ILE A 128 6.82 7.27 5.15
CA ILE A 128 7.54 6.79 3.97
C ILE A 128 8.67 7.78 3.69
N ARG A 129 9.91 7.29 3.70
CA ARG A 129 11.10 8.07 3.39
C ARG A 129 11.65 7.69 2.03
N THR A 130 12.16 8.69 1.35
CA THR A 130 12.93 8.56 0.11
C THR A 130 14.28 9.22 0.34
N GLU A 131 15.14 9.27 -0.67
CA GLU A 131 16.38 10.03 -0.56
C GLU A 131 16.13 11.55 -0.37
N THR A 132 14.98 12.07 -0.85
CA THR A 132 14.74 13.53 -0.87
C THR A 132 13.66 14.00 0.10
N ALA A 133 12.75 13.12 0.52
CA ALA A 133 11.56 13.51 1.26
C ALA A 133 11.16 12.52 2.37
N VAL A 134 10.45 13.07 3.35
CA VAL A 134 9.67 12.32 4.33
C VAL A 134 8.20 12.64 4.11
N ALA A 135 7.39 11.62 3.84
CA ALA A 135 5.93 11.70 3.79
C ALA A 135 5.36 11.03 5.05
N GLY A 136 4.80 11.83 5.96
CA GLY A 136 4.28 11.39 7.25
C GLY A 136 2.78 11.66 7.38
N VAL A 137 2.04 10.76 8.01
CA VAL A 137 0.57 10.85 8.08
C VAL A 137 -0.03 10.49 9.44
N ARG A 138 -1.31 10.85 9.59
CA ARG A 138 -2.20 10.45 10.69
C ARG A 138 -3.56 9.98 10.12
N GLY A 139 -3.61 8.75 9.62
CA GLY A 139 -4.84 8.09 9.12
C GLY A 139 -5.35 8.61 7.77
N THR A 140 -4.71 8.20 6.67
CA THR A 140 -4.87 8.75 5.32
C THR A 140 -4.58 7.70 4.24
N GLU A 141 -5.00 7.98 3.01
CA GLU A 141 -4.52 7.28 1.82
C GLU A 141 -3.69 8.22 0.95
N PHE A 142 -2.51 7.77 0.51
CA PHE A 142 -1.62 8.57 -0.31
C PHE A 142 -0.69 7.71 -1.16
N ALA A 143 -0.17 8.30 -2.24
CA ALA A 143 0.84 7.69 -3.09
C ALA A 143 2.16 8.45 -3.03
N VAL A 144 3.27 7.70 -3.09
CA VAL A 144 4.62 8.25 -3.17
C VAL A 144 5.32 7.62 -4.36
N ARG A 145 5.91 8.45 -5.22
CA ARG A 145 6.78 8.01 -6.33
C ARG A 145 8.16 8.60 -6.10
N PHE A 146 9.18 7.78 -6.29
CA PHE A 146 10.57 8.23 -6.23
C PHE A 146 11.35 7.74 -7.44
N ASP A 147 12.00 8.68 -8.11
CA ASP A 147 12.96 8.42 -9.17
C ASP A 147 14.39 8.69 -8.65
N PRO A 148 15.24 7.66 -8.52
CA PRO A 148 16.61 7.84 -8.03
C PRO A 148 17.57 8.47 -9.05
N VAL A 149 17.22 8.49 -10.35
CA VAL A 149 18.02 9.13 -11.40
C VAL A 149 17.77 10.63 -11.40
N GLU A 150 16.50 11.03 -11.40
CA GLU A 150 16.13 12.45 -11.30
C GLU A 150 16.28 12.98 -9.88
N ARG A 151 16.31 12.09 -8.87
CA ARG A 151 16.30 12.40 -7.43
C ARG A 151 15.10 13.30 -7.10
N ILE A 152 13.93 12.90 -7.60
CA ILE A 152 12.67 13.59 -7.36
C ILE A 152 11.70 12.63 -6.69
N THR A 153 11.17 13.10 -5.57
CA THR A 153 10.02 12.48 -4.91
C THR A 153 8.77 13.25 -5.24
N GLU A 154 7.71 12.53 -5.53
CA GLU A 154 6.38 13.07 -5.62
C GLU A 154 5.48 12.42 -4.58
N VAL A 155 4.66 13.25 -3.94
CA VAL A 155 3.63 12.79 -3.01
C VAL A 155 2.28 13.27 -3.50
N VAL A 156 1.33 12.35 -3.59
CA VAL A 156 -0.06 12.61 -4.00
C VAL A 156 -0.99 12.24 -2.86
N GLY A 157 -1.79 13.19 -2.40
CA GLY A 157 -2.84 12.94 -1.42
C GLY A 157 -4.07 12.34 -2.09
N ILE A 158 -4.57 11.21 -1.57
CA ILE A 158 -5.78 10.54 -2.07
C ILE A 158 -6.93 10.81 -1.09
N GLU A 159 -6.72 10.53 0.19
CA GLU A 159 -7.65 10.81 1.28
C GLU A 159 -6.92 11.39 2.49
N GLY A 160 -7.54 12.36 3.16
CA GLY A 160 -6.98 12.99 4.35
C GLY A 160 -5.85 13.95 4.03
N THR A 161 -4.86 14.04 4.94
CA THR A 161 -3.77 15.03 4.88
C THR A 161 -2.42 14.39 5.14
N VAL A 162 -1.51 14.55 4.18
CA VAL A 162 -0.12 14.10 4.27
C VAL A 162 0.78 15.28 4.59
N GLN A 163 1.64 15.12 5.59
CA GLN A 163 2.69 16.09 5.86
C GLN A 163 3.95 15.68 5.11
N VAL A 164 4.50 16.59 4.30
CA VAL A 164 5.69 16.33 3.48
C VAL A 164 6.79 17.30 3.85
N HIS A 165 7.98 16.78 4.13
CA HIS A 165 9.19 17.55 4.43
C HIS A 165 10.35 17.11 3.54
N SER A 166 11.33 17.99 3.33
CA SER A 166 12.60 17.59 2.73
C SER A 166 13.42 16.80 3.75
N LEU A 167 13.95 15.65 3.35
CA LEU A 167 14.89 14.90 4.19
C LEU A 167 16.25 15.61 4.27
N ARG A 168 16.61 16.35 3.21
CA ARG A 168 17.90 17.03 3.05
C ARG A 168 17.95 18.40 3.67
N ASP A 169 16.81 19.05 3.81
CA ASP A 169 16.66 20.28 4.58
C ASP A 169 15.52 20.15 5.61
N PRO A 170 15.76 19.46 6.74
CA PRO A 170 14.75 19.26 7.77
C PRO A 170 14.30 20.55 8.47
N GLN A 171 15.04 21.66 8.29
CA GLN A 171 14.70 22.96 8.87
C GLN A 171 13.79 23.77 7.93
N ALA A 172 13.72 23.41 6.65
CA ALA A 172 12.80 24.04 5.74
C ALA A 172 11.33 23.72 6.13
N PRO A 173 10.40 24.67 5.89
CA PRO A 173 8.98 24.41 6.09
C PRO A 173 8.51 23.23 5.22
N GLY A 174 7.83 22.27 5.85
CA GLY A 174 7.06 21.26 5.15
C GLY A 174 5.76 21.81 4.56
N VAL A 175 5.06 20.97 3.80
CA VAL A 175 3.75 21.26 3.24
C VAL A 175 2.73 20.21 3.68
N LEU A 176 1.46 20.60 3.67
CA LEU A 176 0.33 19.69 3.84
C LEU A 176 -0.27 19.42 2.47
N VAL A 177 -0.33 18.14 2.08
CA VAL A 177 -0.91 17.69 0.82
C VAL A 177 -2.24 17.02 1.15
N THR A 178 -3.34 17.55 0.62
CA THR A 178 -4.68 16.98 0.84
C THR A 178 -5.14 16.15 -0.36
N ALA A 179 -6.35 15.59 -0.25
CA ALA A 179 -6.96 14.83 -1.33
C ALA A 179 -6.91 15.58 -2.68
N ARG A 180 -6.43 14.87 -3.71
CA ARG A 180 -6.26 15.36 -5.08
C ARG A 180 -5.22 16.48 -5.21
N GLU A 181 -4.30 16.61 -4.27
CA GLU A 181 -3.15 17.49 -4.41
C GLU A 181 -1.87 16.68 -4.56
N ALA A 182 -0.88 17.28 -5.22
CA ALA A 182 0.45 16.73 -5.31
C ALA A 182 1.51 17.78 -4.99
N THR A 183 2.63 17.32 -4.46
CA THR A 183 3.86 18.10 -4.31
C THR A 183 5.06 17.30 -4.79
N LEU A 184 6.07 18.02 -5.26
CA LEU A 184 7.38 17.50 -5.64
C LEU A 184 8.43 17.94 -4.64
N VAL A 185 9.39 17.06 -4.36
CA VAL A 185 10.56 17.30 -3.52
C VAL A 185 11.80 16.83 -4.28
N ASP A 186 12.62 17.79 -4.66
CA ASP A 186 13.92 17.60 -5.29
C ASP A 186 15.00 17.51 -4.18
N ASP A 187 16.14 16.90 -4.47
CA ASP A 187 17.22 16.52 -3.54
C ASP A 187 17.71 17.65 -2.62
N HIS A 188 17.58 18.91 -3.04
CA HIS A 188 18.02 20.07 -2.27
C HIS A 188 16.99 21.19 -2.18
N ARG A 189 15.72 20.89 -2.47
CA ARG A 189 14.66 21.90 -2.42
C ARG A 189 13.60 21.51 -1.40
N PRO A 190 12.99 22.50 -0.73
CA PRO A 190 11.78 22.24 0.03
C PRO A 190 10.67 21.73 -0.90
N PRO A 191 9.65 21.06 -0.35
CA PRO A 191 8.49 20.67 -1.13
C PRO A 191 7.88 21.86 -1.87
N THR A 192 7.49 21.65 -3.12
CA THR A 192 6.72 22.64 -3.88
C THR A 192 5.39 22.94 -3.19
N ARG A 193 4.78 24.09 -3.51
CA ARG A 193 3.41 24.35 -3.06
C ARG A 193 2.48 23.27 -3.63
N PRO A 194 1.62 22.63 -2.80
CA PRO A 194 0.67 21.63 -3.27
C PRO A 194 -0.16 22.15 -4.43
N ARG A 195 -0.24 21.36 -5.49
CA ARG A 195 -1.03 21.67 -6.69
C ARG A 195 -2.16 20.68 -6.82
N ARG A 196 -3.37 21.19 -7.03
CA ARG A 196 -4.55 20.38 -7.31
C ARG A 196 -4.41 19.63 -8.64
N LEU A 197 -4.73 18.35 -8.62
CA LEU A 197 -4.83 17.47 -9.78
C LEU A 197 -6.29 17.41 -10.24
N ASP A 198 -6.50 17.52 -11.55
CA ASP A 198 -7.76 17.14 -12.16
C ASP A 198 -7.90 15.61 -12.21
N GLU A 199 -9.09 15.13 -12.55
CA GLU A 199 -9.39 13.68 -12.52
C GLU A 199 -8.49 12.84 -13.45
N PRO A 200 -8.19 13.25 -14.69
CA PRO A 200 -7.33 12.46 -15.57
C PRO A 200 -5.91 12.33 -15.02
N LEU A 201 -5.33 13.44 -14.55
CA LEU A 201 -3.96 13.44 -14.03
C LEU A 201 -3.85 12.70 -12.70
N LEU A 202 -4.88 12.77 -11.85
CA LEU A 202 -4.94 11.97 -10.63
C LEU A 202 -4.91 10.47 -10.94
N ARG A 203 -5.73 10.01 -11.90
CA ARG A 203 -5.76 8.60 -12.32
C ARG A 203 -4.41 8.13 -12.84
N GLU A 204 -3.76 8.93 -13.69
CA GLU A 204 -2.41 8.63 -14.17
C GLU A 204 -1.42 8.46 -13.00
N ARG A 205 -1.50 9.33 -11.98
CA ARG A 205 -0.61 9.25 -10.82
C ARG A 205 -0.84 7.99 -9.99
N ILE A 206 -2.09 7.60 -9.76
CA ILE A 206 -2.46 6.43 -8.97
C ILE A 206 -2.57 5.13 -9.79
N GLU A 207 -2.29 5.19 -11.10
CA GLU A 207 -2.26 4.01 -11.96
C GLU A 207 -1.28 2.96 -11.41
N GLY A 208 -1.54 1.69 -11.70
CA GLY A 208 -0.74 0.60 -11.16
C GLY A 208 -1.31 0.04 -9.85
N PHE A 209 -2.20 0.79 -9.19
CA PHE A 209 -2.90 0.31 -7.99
C PHE A 209 -4.33 -0.20 -8.25
N ASP A 210 -4.90 -0.10 -9.46
CA ASP A 210 -6.33 -0.39 -9.70
C ASP A 210 -6.80 -1.83 -9.40
N PHE A 211 -5.99 -2.84 -9.71
CA PHE A 211 -6.32 -4.23 -9.34
C PHE A 211 -6.14 -4.46 -7.82
N ILE A 212 -5.42 -3.55 -7.18
CA ILE A 212 -5.17 -3.54 -5.75
C ILE A 212 -6.28 -2.75 -5.02
N SER A 213 -6.68 -1.57 -5.47
CA SER A 213 -7.63 -0.69 -4.78
C SER A 213 -9.08 -1.21 -4.68
N ARG A 214 -9.42 -2.37 -5.26
CA ARG A 214 -10.75 -3.00 -5.12
C ARG A 214 -11.05 -3.62 -3.74
N GLY A 215 -10.28 -3.27 -2.70
CA GLY A 215 -10.56 -3.70 -1.33
C GLY A 215 -10.20 -2.60 -0.33
N ARG A 216 -11.22 -1.94 0.22
CA ARG A 216 -11.10 -1.29 1.53
C ARG A 216 -10.67 -2.33 2.57
N PRO A 217 -9.95 -1.94 3.64
CA PRO A 217 -9.65 -2.85 4.76
C PRO A 217 -10.93 -3.41 5.42
N GLU A 218 -12.08 -2.74 5.29
CA GLU A 218 -13.38 -3.24 5.77
C GLU A 218 -13.81 -4.58 5.14
N GLY A 219 -13.24 -4.94 3.98
CA GLY A 219 -13.47 -6.23 3.32
C GLY A 219 -12.50 -7.35 3.68
N LEU A 220 -11.44 -7.09 4.47
CA LEU A 220 -10.40 -8.08 4.75
C LEU A 220 -10.74 -9.04 5.90
N VAL A 221 -11.90 -8.89 6.53
CA VAL A 221 -12.42 -9.88 7.50
C VAL A 221 -12.76 -11.22 6.83
N GLN A 222 -12.93 -11.28 5.49
CA GLN A 222 -13.26 -12.54 4.80
C GLN A 222 -12.06 -13.37 4.32
N THR A 223 -10.85 -12.84 4.25
CA THR A 223 -9.68 -13.59 3.77
C THR A 223 -8.93 -14.36 4.85
N ALA A 224 -9.24 -14.18 6.13
CA ALA A 224 -8.75 -15.05 7.21
C ALA A 224 -9.29 -16.49 7.12
N ALA A 225 -10.32 -16.74 6.31
CA ALA A 225 -10.89 -18.09 6.09
C ALA A 225 -10.16 -18.91 5.00
N LEU A 226 -9.23 -18.32 4.24
CA LEU A 226 -8.46 -19.05 3.22
C LEU A 226 -7.03 -19.42 3.68
N ALA A 227 -6.62 -19.01 4.89
CA ALA A 227 -5.28 -19.24 5.41
C ALA A 227 -5.16 -20.36 6.47
N SER A 228 -6.21 -21.13 6.79
CA SER A 228 -6.11 -22.22 7.78
C SER A 228 -6.20 -23.65 7.24
N GLY A 229 -6.36 -23.87 5.94
CA GLY A 229 -6.30 -25.23 5.36
C GLY A 229 -7.28 -26.24 5.99
N ALA A 230 -8.38 -25.79 6.60
CA ALA A 230 -9.40 -26.68 7.11
C ALA A 230 -10.23 -27.24 5.95
N ALA A 231 -10.22 -28.56 5.80
CA ALA A 231 -11.04 -29.29 4.83
C ALA A 231 -12.51 -28.88 4.95
N ILE A 232 -13.10 -28.44 3.83
CA ILE A 232 -14.56 -28.32 3.72
C ILE A 232 -15.12 -29.75 3.67
N THR A 233 -15.41 -30.32 4.82
CA THR A 233 -16.33 -31.45 4.92
C THR A 233 -17.68 -30.94 4.41
N ARG A 234 -18.11 -31.48 3.25
CA ARG A 234 -19.46 -31.30 2.72
C ARG A 234 -20.48 -31.50 3.83
N LEU A 235 -21.10 -30.42 4.28
CA LEU A 235 -22.38 -30.52 4.97
C LEU A 235 -23.48 -30.45 3.92
N SER A 236 -24.01 -31.65 3.71
CA SER A 236 -25.26 -32.00 3.06
C SER A 236 -26.38 -30.99 3.32
N SER A 237 -27.12 -30.73 2.26
CA SER A 237 -28.33 -29.91 2.22
C SER A 237 -29.47 -30.56 3.04
N GLU A 238 -29.77 -29.99 4.20
CA GLU A 238 -31.05 -30.11 4.90
C GLU A 238 -31.27 -28.76 5.59
N ARG A 239 -32.31 -27.95 5.40
CA ARG A 239 -33.63 -28.11 4.78
C ARG A 239 -34.03 -26.75 4.20
N VAL A 240 -34.47 -26.73 2.94
CA VAL A 240 -35.46 -25.74 2.49
C VAL A 240 -36.80 -26.46 2.59
N VAL A 241 -37.66 -26.00 3.49
CA VAL A 241 -39.05 -26.43 3.54
C VAL A 241 -39.74 -25.82 2.32
N THR A 242 -40.07 -26.65 1.35
CA THR A 242 -41.07 -26.34 0.32
C THR A 242 -42.42 -26.82 0.84
N GLU A 243 -43.34 -25.89 1.07
CA GLU A 243 -44.78 -26.22 1.13
C GLU A 243 -45.45 -25.60 -0.09
N GLY A 244 -46.15 -26.45 -0.85
CA GLY A 244 -46.48 -26.25 -2.26
C GLY A 244 -47.70 -25.36 -2.53
N VAL A 245 -47.74 -24.83 -3.76
CA VAL A 245 -48.97 -24.27 -4.35
C VAL A 245 -49.81 -25.41 -4.94
N PRO A 246 -51.11 -25.52 -4.63
CA PRO A 246 -51.99 -26.55 -5.19
C PRO A 246 -52.41 -26.26 -6.65
N PRO A 247 -52.83 -27.29 -7.41
CA PRO A 247 -53.20 -27.14 -8.81
C PRO A 247 -54.64 -26.64 -8.97
N GLY A 248 -54.85 -25.66 -9.85
CA GLY A 248 -56.18 -25.29 -10.37
C GLY A 248 -56.51 -23.80 -10.28
N THR A 249 -56.24 -23.07 -11.36
CA THR A 249 -57.12 -22.03 -11.94
C THR A 249 -56.54 -21.57 -13.28
N GLU A 250 -57.43 -21.43 -14.26
CA GLU A 250 -57.20 -21.24 -15.70
C GLU A 250 -56.54 -19.90 -16.12
N PRO A 251 -56.07 -19.77 -17.38
CA PRO A 251 -55.20 -18.68 -17.82
C PRO A 251 -55.99 -17.44 -18.27
N VAL A 252 -55.46 -16.25 -17.97
CA VAL A 252 -55.90 -15.02 -18.64
C VAL A 252 -55.02 -14.75 -19.85
N LYS A 253 -55.70 -14.57 -20.99
CA LYS A 253 -55.24 -14.35 -22.35
C LYS A 253 -54.59 -12.97 -22.55
N THR A 254 -53.46 -12.99 -23.25
CA THR A 254 -53.01 -12.10 -24.35
C THR A 254 -53.19 -10.58 -24.27
N ALA A 255 -52.07 -9.86 -24.53
CA ALA A 255 -51.99 -8.95 -25.67
C ALA A 255 -50.53 -8.84 -26.17
N ASN A 256 -50.28 -9.38 -27.37
CA ASN A 256 -49.19 -8.98 -28.25
C ASN A 256 -49.66 -7.77 -29.08
N LEU A 257 -48.81 -6.76 -29.23
CA LEU A 257 -48.66 -5.88 -30.39
C LEU A 257 -47.18 -5.46 -30.37
N GLY A 258 -46.32 -5.96 -31.28
CA GLY A 258 -46.20 -5.54 -32.68
C GLY A 258 -45.27 -4.32 -32.73
N SER A 259 -43.95 -4.51 -32.87
CA SER A 259 -43.17 -4.60 -34.12
C SER A 259 -42.95 -3.26 -34.85
N ASP A 260 -41.68 -3.06 -35.19
CA ASP A 260 -41.14 -2.37 -36.37
C ASP A 260 -40.63 -0.91 -36.31
N GLY A 261 -39.44 -0.75 -36.89
CA GLY A 261 -38.91 0.48 -37.51
C GLY A 261 -37.82 1.16 -36.69
N ASP A 262 -36.55 0.76 -36.78
CA ASP A 262 -35.54 1.21 -37.77
C ASP A 262 -35.31 2.74 -37.82
N ALA A 263 -34.09 3.17 -37.45
CA ALA A 263 -33.44 4.38 -37.98
C ALA A 263 -31.97 4.46 -37.52
N THR A 264 -31.08 4.13 -38.44
CA THR A 264 -29.71 4.63 -38.64
C THR A 264 -29.37 6.01 -38.04
N GLY A 265 -28.15 6.17 -37.48
CA GLY A 265 -27.65 7.50 -37.12
C GLY A 265 -26.24 7.61 -36.53
N LYS A 266 -25.21 7.57 -37.38
CA LYS A 266 -23.93 8.32 -37.31
C LYS A 266 -22.98 8.12 -36.12
N ILE A 267 -21.91 7.37 -36.42
CA ILE A 267 -20.56 7.48 -35.85
C ILE A 267 -19.99 8.90 -36.01
N GLY A 268 -19.70 9.56 -34.89
CA GLY A 268 -19.10 10.89 -34.80
C GLY A 268 -17.65 10.83 -34.33
N GLN A 269 -16.80 11.53 -35.09
CA GLN A 269 -15.35 11.67 -35.07
C GLN A 269 -14.78 12.33 -33.78
N PRO A 270 -13.55 12.01 -33.33
CA PRO A 270 -12.93 12.67 -32.17
C PRO A 270 -12.46 14.10 -32.51
N PRO A 271 -12.55 15.07 -31.57
CA PRO A 271 -12.05 16.42 -31.81
C PRO A 271 -10.52 16.51 -31.76
N ALA A 272 -10.02 17.43 -32.57
CA ALA A 272 -8.64 17.62 -32.98
C ALA A 272 -7.72 18.28 -31.93
N ALA A 273 -6.42 18.09 -32.15
CA ALA A 273 -5.28 18.64 -31.44
C ALA A 273 -5.35 20.17 -31.21
N ILE A 274 -5.07 20.59 -29.97
CA ILE A 274 -4.84 22.00 -29.64
C ILE A 274 -3.40 22.35 -30.00
N ARG A 275 -3.24 23.27 -30.97
CA ARG A 275 -1.97 23.94 -31.27
C ARG A 275 -1.78 25.12 -30.32
N PHE A 276 -0.65 25.13 -29.61
CA PHE A 276 -0.18 26.28 -28.85
C PHE A 276 0.35 27.37 -29.80
N THR A 277 -0.24 28.57 -29.74
CA THR A 277 0.29 29.77 -30.42
C THR A 277 0.16 30.99 -29.51
N GLY A 278 1.29 31.62 -29.19
CA GLY A 278 1.40 32.98 -28.62
C GLY A 278 1.15 33.10 -27.10
N GLN A 279 1.80 33.94 -26.31
CA GLN A 279 2.84 34.95 -26.55
C GLN A 279 3.31 35.39 -25.15
N LEU A 280 4.59 35.25 -24.78
CA LEU A 280 5.10 35.76 -23.49
C LEU A 280 5.23 37.29 -23.58
N GLY A 281 4.36 38.01 -22.87
CA GLY A 281 4.55 39.42 -22.56
C GLY A 281 5.34 39.57 -21.27
N ILE A 282 6.63 39.92 -21.40
CA ILE A 282 7.50 40.32 -20.29
C ILE A 282 7.25 41.82 -20.05
N ASN A 283 6.79 42.19 -18.86
CA ASN A 283 6.65 43.59 -18.47
C ASN A 283 7.75 43.93 -17.45
N LEU A 284 8.70 44.77 -17.86
CA LEU A 284 9.72 45.39 -17.03
C LEU A 284 9.43 46.90 -16.98
N GLY A 285 9.03 47.41 -15.82
CA GLY A 285 9.06 48.84 -15.46
C GLY A 285 9.56 48.92 -14.02
N ARG A 286 10.78 49.42 -13.78
CA ARG A 286 11.14 50.83 -13.54
C ARG A 286 10.53 51.39 -12.27
#